data_AF-A0A3N5EZL9-F1
#
_entry.id   AF-A0A3N5EZL9-F1
#
_cell.length_a   1.000
_cell.length_b   1.000
_cell.length_c   1.000
_cell.angle_alpha   90.00
_cell.angle_beta   90.00
_cell.angle_gamma   90.00
#
_symmetry.space_group_name_H-M   'P 1'
#
loop_
_entity.id
_entity.type
_entity.pdbx_description
1 polymer ?
#
loop_
_entity_poly.entity_id
_entity_poly.type
_entity_poly.pdbx_seq_one_letter_code
_entity_poly.pdbx_strand_id
1 'polypeptide(L)'
;MHRLYHDPVADPPASRTIGPFLARTRIAYFTMEIALRAEMHTYSGGLGVLAGDTARSCADLGLPIVFVSLLSRQGYLRQEIDADGGQLEHADPWDPSLWATPLRAKVALVLEGREVWVRPWLHVIRSPIGESVPVLLLDTRLDDNAPEDRDLTDRLYGPGAAYRLKQEAVLGIGGLRVLQALGFDVRIHHLNEGHAALLALDLMRRHPRPPDPISPDAMRYRLTPVREACVFTTHTPVEAGHDRFEWPLVERVLAGYVETEQVKRLAGEDALNMTRLALNLSGFVNGVAVRHARTTTRMFPGYDIRAITNGVHLPTWAHPAVRELFDEHFPSWAHEPEVMVRADQLPAERVWAAHCRARDDLAAEVRRRTGVALDPALPVIGFARRMTAYKRPDLLFADLDRLRAIHARLPFQVVLAGKAHPADPAGKDAIRRLHAHARALAPELTVVFVPDYGTELAGHLVAGVDVWLNTPTPPLEASGTSGMKAALNGVLNLSVLDGWWLEAWIEGVTGWAIGHDGADDGLHAGAADATAEDLYAKLEGTVLPCWHHDRDRWIWMMRQSISKIACYFNTQRMMRRYAAEAYLR
;
A
#
# COMPACT_ATOMS: atom_id res chain seq x y z
N MET A 1 -30.04 3.95 -7.39
CA MET A 1 -28.61 3.58 -7.26
C MET A 1 -27.64 4.73 -7.60
N HIS A 2 -28.08 5.76 -8.32
CA HIS A 2 -27.32 6.93 -8.82
C HIS A 2 -26.70 7.90 -7.78
N ARG A 3 -26.71 7.58 -6.47
CA ARG A 3 -26.30 8.50 -5.36
C ARG A 3 -25.42 7.85 -4.29
N LEU A 4 -25.05 6.60 -4.47
CA LEU A 4 -24.54 5.74 -3.40
C LEU A 4 -23.11 6.07 -2.92
N TYR A 5 -22.32 6.82 -3.71
CA TYR A 5 -20.97 7.25 -3.34
C TYR A 5 -20.82 8.78 -3.19
N HIS A 6 -21.92 9.55 -3.21
CA HIS A 6 -21.89 11.00 -3.02
C HIS A 6 -22.07 11.36 -1.54
N ASP A 7 -21.13 12.17 -1.05
CA ASP A 7 -20.94 12.69 0.30
C ASP A 7 -20.54 11.69 1.40
N PRO A 8 -19.43 11.95 2.14
CA PRO A 8 -19.25 11.43 3.48
C PRO A 8 -20.16 12.23 4.41
N VAL A 9 -21.48 12.05 4.30
CA VAL A 9 -22.36 12.47 5.40
C VAL A 9 -21.88 11.69 6.63
N ALA A 10 -21.52 12.43 7.67
CA ALA A 10 -21.15 11.91 8.97
C ALA A 10 -22.30 11.07 9.51
N ASP A 11 -22.32 9.79 9.17
CA ASP A 11 -23.27 8.86 9.76
C ASP A 11 -22.79 8.63 11.20
N PRO A 12 -23.58 9.00 12.22
CA PRO A 12 -23.25 8.67 13.61
C PRO A 12 -23.10 7.14 13.74
N PRO A 13 -22.33 6.63 14.72
CA PRO A 13 -21.86 5.24 14.74
C PRO A 13 -23.03 4.25 14.87
N ALA A 14 -23.57 3.82 13.72
CA ALA A 14 -24.81 3.06 13.64
C ALA A 14 -24.61 1.54 13.84
N SER A 15 -23.45 1.12 14.33
CA SER A 15 -23.32 -0.14 15.07
C SER A 15 -22.14 -0.01 16.03
N ARG A 16 -22.44 0.12 17.34
CA ARG A 16 -21.44 0.06 18.42
C ARG A 16 -21.11 -1.37 18.83
N THR A 17 -21.64 -2.36 18.12
CA THR A 17 -21.57 -3.76 18.53
C THR A 17 -21.04 -4.64 17.41
N ILE A 18 -20.36 -5.69 17.82
CA ILE A 18 -19.77 -6.70 16.94
C ILE A 18 -20.77 -7.80 16.53
N GLY A 19 -21.94 -7.84 17.18
CA GLY A 19 -22.94 -8.91 17.06
C GLY A 19 -23.28 -9.31 15.61
N PRO A 20 -23.54 -8.34 14.69
CA PRO A 20 -23.82 -8.65 13.28
C PRO A 20 -22.70 -9.42 12.55
N PHE A 21 -21.46 -9.33 13.03
CA PHE A 21 -20.29 -9.91 12.37
C PHE A 21 -19.92 -11.30 12.91
N LEU A 22 -20.21 -11.60 14.18
CA LEU A 22 -19.72 -12.81 14.86
C LEU A 22 -20.13 -14.11 14.15
N ALA A 23 -21.40 -14.21 13.75
CA ALA A 23 -21.93 -15.42 13.12
C ALA A 23 -21.42 -15.62 11.68
N ARG A 24 -21.10 -14.53 10.97
CA ARG A 24 -20.74 -14.56 9.54
C ARG A 24 -19.24 -14.68 9.31
N THR A 25 -18.43 -13.95 10.07
CA THR A 25 -16.99 -13.84 9.82
C THR A 25 -16.27 -15.17 10.00
N ARG A 26 -15.50 -15.56 8.99
CA ARG A 26 -14.66 -16.78 8.97
C ARG A 26 -13.20 -16.51 8.64
N ILE A 27 -12.90 -15.30 8.16
CA ILE A 27 -11.56 -14.90 7.73
C ILE A 27 -11.13 -13.70 8.57
N ALA A 28 -9.86 -13.66 8.99
CA ALA A 28 -9.25 -12.50 9.61
C ALA A 28 -8.05 -12.03 8.80
N TYR A 29 -8.03 -10.75 8.43
CA TYR A 29 -6.95 -10.11 7.70
C TYR A 29 -6.11 -9.28 8.66
N PHE A 30 -4.86 -9.67 8.88
CA PHE A 30 -3.93 -9.00 9.78
C PHE A 30 -2.96 -8.15 9.01
N THR A 31 -2.83 -6.88 9.39
CA THR A 31 -1.91 -5.95 8.74
C THR A 31 -1.38 -4.91 9.71
N MET A 32 -0.11 -4.53 9.57
CA MET A 32 0.52 -3.51 10.41
C MET A 32 -0.05 -2.11 10.17
N GLU A 33 -0.48 -1.82 8.96
CA GLU A 33 -1.04 -0.51 8.57
C GLU A 33 -2.31 -0.66 7.72
N ILE A 34 -3.21 0.31 7.84
CA ILE A 34 -4.45 0.35 7.05
C ILE A 34 -4.94 1.79 6.84
N ALA A 35 -5.19 2.19 5.60
CA ALA A 35 -5.67 3.53 5.25
C ALA A 35 -7.20 3.55 5.12
N LEU A 36 -7.89 3.86 6.22
CA LEU A 36 -9.35 3.84 6.29
C LEU A 36 -9.99 5.16 5.89
N ARG A 37 -9.42 6.26 6.38
CA ARG A 37 -9.85 7.63 6.12
C ARG A 37 -8.66 8.58 6.19
N ALA A 38 -8.81 9.80 5.67
CA ALA A 38 -7.75 10.82 5.75
C ALA A 38 -7.46 11.21 7.21
N GLU A 39 -8.49 11.24 8.06
CA GLU A 39 -8.40 11.64 9.47
C GLU A 39 -7.95 10.50 10.41
N MET A 40 -7.77 9.29 9.87
CA MET A 40 -7.30 8.11 10.62
C MET A 40 -5.87 7.80 10.20
N HIS A 41 -4.89 8.25 10.97
CA HIS A 41 -3.48 8.25 10.58
C HIS A 41 -2.79 6.88 10.79
N THR A 42 -3.48 5.78 10.46
CA THR A 42 -3.06 4.39 10.68
C THR A 42 -2.28 3.77 9.51
N TYR A 43 -1.66 4.59 8.65
CA TYR A 43 -0.82 4.11 7.55
C TYR A 43 0.37 5.02 7.26
N SER A 44 1.38 4.47 6.61
CA SER A 44 2.59 5.17 6.16
C SER A 44 2.83 5.06 4.65
N GLY A 45 2.28 4.05 3.99
CA GLY A 45 2.58 3.81 2.58
C GLY A 45 1.58 2.93 1.82
N GLY A 46 2.09 2.32 0.74
CA GLY A 46 1.28 1.57 -0.21
C GLY A 46 0.65 0.30 0.34
N LEU A 47 1.25 -0.33 1.36
CA LEU A 47 0.70 -1.52 2.01
C LEU A 47 -0.60 -1.18 2.74
N GLY A 48 -0.61 -0.11 3.52
CA GLY A 48 -1.80 0.34 4.26
C GLY A 48 -2.89 0.87 3.33
N VAL A 49 -2.51 1.56 2.25
CA VAL A 49 -3.47 1.99 1.23
C VAL A 49 -4.12 0.80 0.54
N LEU A 50 -3.35 -0.23 0.18
CA LEU A 50 -3.89 -1.46 -0.38
C LEU A 50 -4.79 -2.19 0.62
N ALA A 51 -4.42 -2.27 1.90
CA ALA A 51 -5.26 -2.88 2.93
C ALA A 51 -6.60 -2.14 3.07
N GLY A 52 -6.61 -0.81 2.99
CA GLY A 52 -7.84 0.00 2.97
C GLY A 52 -8.71 -0.29 1.75
N ASP A 53 -8.13 -0.31 0.55
CA ASP A 53 -8.84 -0.64 -0.69
C ASP A 53 -9.40 -2.06 -0.67
N THR A 54 -8.62 -3.00 -0.13
CA THR A 54 -9.02 -4.39 0.11
C THR A 54 -10.22 -4.46 1.03
N ALA A 55 -10.20 -3.75 2.16
CA ALA A 55 -11.29 -3.75 3.11
C ALA A 55 -12.59 -3.16 2.53
N ARG A 56 -12.51 -2.11 1.71
CA ARG A 56 -13.66 -1.56 0.99
C ARG A 56 -14.24 -2.56 -0.02
N SER A 57 -13.39 -3.21 -0.83
CA SER A 57 -13.85 -4.25 -1.75
C SER A 57 -14.41 -5.48 -1.07
N CYS A 58 -13.90 -5.86 0.11
CA CYS A 58 -14.50 -6.90 0.92
C CYS A 58 -15.91 -6.53 1.38
N ALA A 59 -16.15 -5.25 1.73
CA ALA A 59 -17.49 -4.75 2.03
C ALA A 59 -18.38 -4.84 0.79
N ASP A 60 -17.94 -4.37 -0.37
CA ASP A 60 -18.74 -4.41 -1.60
C ASP A 60 -19.07 -5.83 -2.06
N LEU A 61 -18.18 -6.78 -1.82
CA LEU A 61 -18.37 -8.19 -2.15
C LEU A 61 -19.09 -8.98 -1.04
N GLY A 62 -19.42 -8.35 0.09
CA GLY A 62 -20.08 -9.02 1.23
C GLY A 62 -19.23 -10.14 1.84
N LEU A 63 -17.90 -10.06 1.76
CA LEU A 63 -17.02 -11.14 2.22
C LEU A 63 -17.08 -11.32 3.76
N PRO A 64 -17.03 -12.57 4.26
CA PRO A 64 -17.11 -12.87 5.70
C PRO A 64 -15.76 -12.65 6.41
N ILE A 65 -15.27 -11.41 6.41
CA ILE A 65 -13.92 -11.06 6.84
C ILE A 65 -13.90 -9.96 7.91
N VAL A 66 -12.97 -10.05 8.86
CA VAL A 66 -12.60 -8.98 9.82
C VAL A 66 -11.18 -8.54 9.57
N PHE A 67 -10.90 -7.24 9.63
CA PHE A 67 -9.55 -6.69 9.56
C PHE A 67 -9.03 -6.43 10.98
N VAL A 68 -7.75 -6.71 11.21
CA VAL A 68 -7.06 -6.45 12.47
C VAL A 68 -5.78 -5.66 12.17
N SER A 69 -5.62 -4.52 12.84
CA SER A 69 -4.45 -3.67 12.72
C SER A 69 -4.13 -2.98 14.05
N LEU A 70 -2.99 -2.30 14.13
CA LEU A 70 -2.65 -1.50 15.31
C LEU A 70 -3.31 -0.13 15.24
N LEU A 71 -3.68 0.42 16.40
CA LEU A 71 -4.15 1.79 16.53
C LEU A 71 -2.95 2.75 16.68
N SER A 72 -2.41 3.20 15.56
CA SER A 72 -1.31 4.18 15.53
C SER A 72 -1.77 5.59 15.87
N ARG A 73 -1.90 5.86 17.16
CA ARG A 73 -2.46 7.11 17.72
C ARG A 73 -1.66 8.37 17.37
N GLN A 74 -0.34 8.28 17.24
CA GLN A 74 0.55 9.39 16.88
C GLN A 74 0.75 9.55 15.37
N GLY A 75 0.08 8.70 14.58
CA GLY A 75 0.25 8.67 13.13
C GLY A 75 1.60 8.13 12.68
N TYR A 76 1.94 8.43 11.43
CA TYR A 76 3.27 8.17 10.87
C TYR A 76 4.16 9.41 10.98
N LEU A 77 3.86 10.45 10.21
CA LEU A 77 4.49 11.77 10.31
C LEU A 77 3.66 12.82 9.56
N ARG A 78 3.57 14.02 10.13
CA ARG A 78 3.13 15.23 9.43
C ARG A 78 4.35 15.96 8.90
N GLN A 79 4.37 16.20 7.60
CA GLN A 79 5.52 16.75 6.90
C GLN A 79 5.41 18.26 6.77
N GLU A 80 6.49 18.96 7.07
CA GLU A 80 6.70 20.35 6.68
C GLU A 80 8.01 20.45 5.90
N ILE A 81 8.13 21.44 5.02
CA ILE A 81 9.34 21.69 4.26
C ILE A 81 9.92 23.05 4.68
N ASP A 82 11.18 23.04 5.10
CA ASP A 82 11.90 24.26 5.47
C ASP A 82 12.32 25.09 4.23
N ALA A 83 12.87 26.29 4.48
CA ALA A 83 13.29 27.21 3.42
C ALA A 83 14.37 26.64 2.48
N ASP A 84 15.21 25.72 2.97
CA ASP A 84 16.27 25.09 2.18
C ASP A 84 15.76 23.89 1.37
N GLY A 85 14.54 23.44 1.63
CA GLY A 85 13.91 22.26 1.03
C GLY A 85 14.10 20.98 1.86
N GLY A 86 14.52 21.11 3.12
CA GLY A 86 14.62 20.01 4.06
C GLY A 86 13.26 19.59 4.61
N GLN A 87 13.11 18.28 4.86
CA GLN A 87 11.93 17.73 5.53
C GLN A 87 12.03 17.97 7.04
N LEU A 88 11.01 18.61 7.62
CA LEU A 88 10.75 18.66 9.05
C LEU A 88 9.63 17.68 9.40
N GLU A 89 9.84 16.88 10.44
CA GLU A 89 8.86 15.88 10.89
C GLU A 89 8.16 16.31 12.17
N HIS A 90 6.83 16.30 12.14
CA HIS A 90 5.99 16.52 13.31
C HIS A 90 5.19 15.27 13.64
N ALA A 91 4.83 15.11 14.92
CA ALA A 91 3.83 14.13 15.32
C ALA A 91 2.49 14.44 14.63
N ASP A 92 1.75 13.38 14.28
CA ASP A 92 0.48 13.50 13.56
C ASP A 92 -0.65 12.78 14.33
N PRO A 93 -0.96 13.22 15.57
CA PRO A 93 -1.91 12.53 16.41
C PRO A 93 -3.34 12.70 15.90
N TRP A 94 -4.17 11.69 16.14
CA TRP A 94 -5.60 11.73 15.86
C TRP A 94 -6.39 11.14 17.04
N ASP A 95 -7.68 11.47 17.13
CA ASP A 95 -8.56 10.92 18.16
C ASP A 95 -9.39 9.75 17.61
N PRO A 96 -9.13 8.50 18.05
CA PRO A 96 -9.91 7.33 17.68
C PRO A 96 -11.39 7.43 18.03
N SER A 97 -11.76 8.20 19.07
CA SER A 97 -13.15 8.29 19.53
C SER A 97 -14.08 8.94 18.50
N LEU A 98 -13.51 9.70 17.55
CA LEU A 98 -14.23 10.34 16.46
C LEU A 98 -14.69 9.34 15.38
N TRP A 99 -13.93 8.25 15.19
CA TRP A 99 -14.10 7.34 14.05
C TRP A 99 -14.20 5.86 14.41
N ALA A 100 -13.99 5.50 15.68
CA ALA A 100 -14.05 4.13 16.16
C ALA A 100 -14.64 4.07 17.58
N THR A 101 -15.23 2.93 17.93
CA THR A 101 -15.83 2.69 19.25
C THR A 101 -14.97 1.73 20.06
N PRO A 102 -14.58 2.05 21.31
CA PRO A 102 -13.80 1.12 22.12
C PRO A 102 -14.68 -0.07 22.54
N LEU A 103 -14.17 -1.30 22.38
CA LEU A 103 -14.86 -2.49 22.85
C LEU A 103 -14.46 -2.82 24.29
N ARG A 104 -15.33 -3.57 24.99
CA ARG A 104 -15.11 -3.90 26.41
C ARG A 104 -14.11 -5.03 26.64
N ALA A 105 -13.94 -5.93 25.66
CA ALA A 105 -13.00 -7.03 25.79
C ALA A 105 -11.56 -6.51 25.89
N LYS A 106 -10.79 -7.07 26.82
CA LYS A 106 -9.35 -6.88 26.93
C LYS A 106 -8.69 -8.25 27.01
N VAL A 107 -7.50 -8.37 26.45
CA VAL A 107 -6.65 -9.57 26.58
C VAL A 107 -5.28 -9.16 27.07
N ALA A 108 -4.61 -10.03 27.82
CA ALA A 108 -3.23 -9.82 28.24
C ALA A 108 -2.26 -10.67 27.42
N LEU A 109 -1.13 -10.07 27.07
CA LEU A 109 0.08 -10.76 26.60
C LEU A 109 1.12 -10.68 27.70
N VAL A 110 1.98 -11.70 27.82
CA VAL A 110 3.17 -11.61 28.66
C VAL A 110 4.33 -11.20 27.77
N LEU A 111 4.82 -9.98 27.92
CA LEU A 111 5.96 -9.42 27.17
C LEU A 111 7.04 -8.99 28.17
N GLU A 112 8.26 -9.51 28.00
CA GLU A 112 9.36 -9.29 28.96
C GLU A 112 8.98 -9.60 30.41
N GLY A 113 8.19 -10.67 30.60
CA GLY A 113 7.72 -11.12 31.92
C GLY A 113 6.60 -10.27 32.53
N ARG A 114 6.07 -9.28 31.82
CA ARG A 114 5.01 -8.38 32.30
C ARG A 114 3.72 -8.55 31.50
N GLU A 115 2.59 -8.36 32.16
CA GLU A 115 1.30 -8.34 31.48
C GLU A 115 1.12 -7.02 30.71
N VAL A 116 0.89 -7.13 29.41
CA VAL A 116 0.53 -6.03 28.51
C VAL A 116 -0.90 -6.28 28.02
N TRP A 117 -1.82 -5.48 28.51
CA TRP A 117 -3.23 -5.48 28.15
C TRP A 117 -3.46 -4.80 26.80
N VAL A 118 -4.30 -5.39 25.98
CA VAL A 118 -4.71 -4.88 24.67
C VAL A 118 -6.22 -4.75 24.63
N ARG A 119 -6.71 -3.59 24.19
CA ARG A 119 -8.14 -3.34 23.96
C ARG A 119 -8.35 -2.94 22.49
N PRO A 120 -9.29 -3.57 21.78
CA PRO A 120 -9.60 -3.17 20.41
C PRO A 120 -10.60 -2.02 20.37
N TRP A 121 -10.44 -1.17 19.35
CA TRP A 121 -11.45 -0.24 18.86
C TRP A 121 -12.11 -0.82 17.61
N LEU A 122 -13.43 -0.65 17.48
CA LEU A 122 -14.21 -1.07 16.31
C LEU A 122 -14.45 0.11 15.38
N HIS A 123 -13.95 0.01 14.16
CA HIS A 123 -14.38 0.80 13.01
C HIS A 123 -15.16 -0.10 12.06
N VAL A 124 -16.21 0.41 11.40
CA VAL A 124 -17.02 -0.36 10.45
C VAL A 124 -16.98 0.30 9.10
N ILE A 125 -16.45 -0.41 8.10
CA ILE A 125 -16.53 0.01 6.70
C ILE A 125 -17.89 -0.43 6.16
N ARG A 126 -18.63 0.51 5.58
CA ARG A 126 -19.93 0.26 4.96
C ARG A 126 -19.81 0.39 3.45
N SER A 127 -20.28 -0.62 2.74
CA SER A 127 -20.51 -0.53 1.31
C SER A 127 -21.84 0.19 1.06
N PRO A 128 -21.98 0.95 -0.03
CA PRO A 128 -23.24 1.59 -0.35
C PRO A 128 -24.40 0.64 -0.65
N ILE A 129 -24.15 -0.64 -0.92
CA ILE A 129 -25.20 -1.66 -1.07
C ILE A 129 -25.64 -2.29 0.27
N GLY A 130 -25.20 -1.73 1.40
CA GLY A 130 -25.66 -2.12 2.74
C GLY A 130 -24.80 -3.18 3.44
N GLU A 131 -23.86 -3.78 2.73
CA GLU A 131 -22.86 -4.69 3.30
C GLU A 131 -21.83 -3.95 4.15
N SER A 132 -21.21 -4.66 5.10
CA SER A 132 -20.18 -4.07 5.95
C SER A 132 -19.14 -5.06 6.43
N VAL A 133 -17.95 -4.55 6.72
CA VAL A 133 -16.85 -5.30 7.34
C VAL A 133 -16.31 -4.58 8.58
N PRO A 134 -16.05 -5.31 9.67
CA PRO A 134 -15.43 -4.75 10.85
C PRO A 134 -13.91 -4.63 10.69
N VAL A 135 -13.37 -3.54 11.24
CA VAL A 135 -11.94 -3.31 11.43
C VAL A 135 -11.68 -3.12 12.92
N LEU A 136 -10.83 -3.98 13.48
CA LEU A 136 -10.38 -3.92 14.87
C LEU A 136 -9.01 -3.25 14.93
N LEU A 137 -8.92 -2.13 15.63
CA LEU A 137 -7.68 -1.38 15.85
C LEU A 137 -7.20 -1.63 17.29
N LEU A 138 -6.08 -2.33 17.44
CA LEU A 138 -5.54 -2.76 18.73
C LEU A 138 -4.81 -1.62 19.43
N ASP A 139 -5.13 -1.36 20.69
CA ASP A 139 -4.58 -0.27 21.48
C ASP A 139 -4.02 -0.79 22.82
N THR A 140 -2.79 -0.40 23.14
CA THR A 140 -2.14 -0.67 24.43
C THR A 140 -2.16 0.52 25.36
N ARG A 141 -2.67 1.69 24.95
CA ARG A 141 -2.78 2.88 25.79
C ARG A 141 -3.91 2.73 26.82
N LEU A 142 -3.63 1.93 27.84
CA LEU A 142 -4.54 1.53 28.91
C LEU A 142 -3.90 1.80 30.27
N ASP A 143 -4.70 2.17 31.26
CA ASP A 143 -4.20 2.40 32.61
C ASP A 143 -3.72 1.12 33.31
N ASP A 144 -4.19 -0.04 32.83
CA ASP A 144 -3.74 -1.37 33.27
C ASP A 144 -2.27 -1.66 32.89
N ASN A 145 -1.72 -0.92 31.93
CA ASN A 145 -0.36 -1.12 31.44
C ASN A 145 0.65 -0.19 32.12
N ALA A 146 1.88 -0.69 32.28
CA ALA A 146 3.03 0.10 32.67
C ALA A 146 3.26 1.26 31.67
N PRO A 147 3.72 2.45 32.11
CA PRO A 147 3.87 3.62 31.24
C PRO A 147 4.61 3.36 29.92
N GLU A 148 5.66 2.54 29.95
CA GLU A 148 6.46 2.15 28.79
C GLU A 148 5.75 1.22 27.79
N ASP A 149 4.72 0.49 28.24
CA ASP A 149 3.95 -0.42 27.38
C ASP A 149 2.71 0.26 26.78
N ARG A 150 2.30 1.40 27.34
CA ARG A 150 1.16 2.20 26.84
C ARG A 150 1.37 2.72 25.42
N ASP A 151 2.61 2.97 25.05
CA ASP A 151 2.96 3.56 23.76
C ASP A 151 3.35 2.51 22.71
N LEU A 152 3.20 1.21 22.99
CA LEU A 152 3.54 0.14 22.03
C LEU A 152 2.73 0.22 20.72
N THR A 153 1.50 0.74 20.76
CA THR A 153 0.67 0.91 19.55
C THR A 153 0.73 2.32 18.97
N ASP A 154 1.40 3.27 19.61
CA ASP A 154 1.27 4.70 19.27
C ASP A 154 1.84 5.08 17.90
N ARG A 155 2.97 4.48 17.48
CA ARG A 155 3.69 4.85 16.25
C ARG A 155 3.77 3.68 15.26
N LEU A 156 3.52 3.96 13.99
CA LEU A 156 3.87 3.01 12.93
C LEU A 156 5.38 2.87 12.81
N TYR A 157 5.87 1.63 12.75
CA TYR A 157 7.30 1.34 12.58
C TYR A 157 8.17 2.07 13.62
N GLY A 158 7.79 2.00 14.90
CA GLY A 158 8.49 2.74 15.94
C GLY A 158 9.93 2.29 16.18
N PRO A 159 10.69 3.04 17.01
CA PRO A 159 12.13 2.96 17.05
C PRO A 159 12.65 1.69 17.72
N GLY A 160 13.54 0.98 17.02
CA GLY A 160 14.32 -0.11 17.58
C GLY A 160 13.65 -1.49 17.51
N ALA A 161 14.48 -2.53 17.48
CA ALA A 161 14.06 -3.91 17.30
C ALA A 161 13.13 -4.41 18.41
N ALA A 162 13.34 -4.00 19.67
CA ALA A 162 12.50 -4.42 20.79
C ALA A 162 11.07 -3.87 20.70
N TYR A 163 10.92 -2.59 20.32
CA TYR A 163 9.62 -1.99 20.11
C TYR A 163 8.88 -2.69 18.97
N ARG A 164 9.57 -2.90 17.83
CA ARG A 164 9.04 -3.62 16.66
C ARG A 164 8.57 -5.03 16.98
N LEU A 165 9.38 -5.83 17.69
CA LEU A 165 8.99 -7.20 18.06
C LEU A 165 7.75 -7.20 18.99
N LYS A 166 7.68 -6.28 19.96
CA LYS A 166 6.50 -6.14 20.82
C LYS A 166 5.26 -5.72 20.03
N GLN A 167 5.40 -4.83 19.04
CA GLN A 167 4.31 -4.46 18.13
C GLN A 167 3.78 -5.65 17.34
N GLU A 168 4.67 -6.45 16.77
CA GLU A 168 4.32 -7.65 16.02
C GLU A 168 3.68 -8.71 16.92
N ALA A 169 4.07 -8.79 18.19
CA ALA A 169 3.44 -9.65 19.17
C ALA A 169 2.01 -9.16 19.51
N VAL A 170 1.82 -7.86 19.71
CA VAL A 170 0.48 -7.26 19.93
C VAL A 170 -0.41 -7.49 18.71
N LEU A 171 0.10 -7.27 17.49
CA LEU A 171 -0.65 -7.49 16.25
C LEU A 171 -1.02 -8.97 16.07
N GLY A 172 -0.04 -9.86 16.09
CA GLY A 172 -0.25 -11.27 15.78
C GLY A 172 -0.92 -12.04 16.91
N ILE A 173 -0.25 -12.14 18.06
CA ILE A 173 -0.74 -12.90 19.22
C ILE A 173 -1.92 -12.17 19.87
N GLY A 174 -1.77 -10.86 20.11
CA GLY A 174 -2.79 -10.05 20.78
C GLY A 174 -4.05 -9.95 19.93
N GLY A 175 -3.91 -9.69 18.64
CA GLY A 175 -5.04 -9.63 17.71
C GLY A 175 -5.81 -10.96 17.61
N LEU A 176 -5.12 -12.10 17.53
CA LEU A 176 -5.78 -13.42 17.54
C LEU A 176 -6.56 -13.66 18.84
N ARG A 177 -5.96 -13.39 19.99
CA ARG A 177 -6.63 -13.54 21.30
C ARG A 177 -7.82 -12.60 21.44
N VAL A 178 -7.71 -11.37 20.94
CA VAL A 178 -8.82 -10.41 20.90
C VAL A 178 -10.00 -10.98 20.10
N LEU A 179 -9.76 -11.51 18.89
CA LEU A 179 -10.82 -12.10 18.08
C LEU A 179 -11.56 -13.22 18.82
N GLN A 180 -10.82 -14.05 19.56
CA GLN A 180 -11.39 -15.13 20.35
C GLN A 180 -12.18 -14.64 21.56
N ALA A 181 -11.63 -13.68 22.31
CA ALA A 181 -12.33 -13.08 23.45
C ALA A 181 -13.62 -12.37 23.02
N LEU A 182 -13.67 -11.86 21.79
CA LEU A 182 -14.86 -11.28 21.17
C LEU A 182 -15.84 -12.33 20.60
N GLY A 183 -15.44 -13.60 20.49
CA GLY A 183 -16.29 -14.69 20.02
C GLY A 183 -16.33 -14.88 18.50
N PHE A 184 -15.35 -14.40 17.75
CA PHE A 184 -15.25 -14.67 16.31
C PHE A 184 -14.83 -16.14 16.04
N ASP A 185 -15.55 -16.83 15.14
CA ASP A 185 -15.20 -18.17 14.64
C ASP A 185 -14.30 -18.07 13.39
N VAL A 186 -13.06 -17.62 13.56
CA VAL A 186 -12.10 -17.46 12.46
C VAL A 186 -11.45 -18.81 12.11
N ARG A 187 -11.48 -19.15 10.82
CA ARG A 187 -10.87 -20.35 10.26
C ARG A 187 -9.61 -20.05 9.45
N ILE A 188 -9.61 -18.92 8.74
CA ILE A 188 -8.49 -18.50 7.89
C ILE A 188 -7.92 -17.19 8.40
N HIS A 189 -6.60 -17.14 8.53
CA HIS A 189 -5.83 -15.99 8.96
C HIS A 189 -4.96 -15.53 7.78
N HIS A 190 -5.24 -14.35 7.24
CA HIS A 190 -4.45 -13.74 6.19
C HIS A 190 -3.41 -12.82 6.82
N LEU A 191 -2.14 -13.22 6.71
CA LEU A 191 -0.96 -12.47 7.11
C LEU A 191 -0.53 -11.54 5.96
N ASN A 192 -0.78 -10.24 6.11
CA ASN A 192 -0.33 -9.23 5.16
C ASN A 192 1.09 -8.74 5.54
N GLU A 193 2.08 -9.28 4.85
CA GLU A 193 3.51 -9.22 5.19
C GLU A 193 3.88 -9.94 6.52
N GLY A 194 5.17 -10.14 6.77
CA GLY A 194 5.68 -10.89 7.92
C GLY A 194 5.30 -10.34 9.30
N HIS A 195 4.80 -9.10 9.38
CA HIS A 195 4.49 -8.41 10.64
C HIS A 195 3.50 -9.13 11.57
N ALA A 196 2.66 -10.00 11.01
CA ALA A 196 1.66 -10.75 11.77
C ALA A 196 2.08 -12.22 12.02
N ALA A 197 3.29 -12.64 11.62
CA ALA A 197 3.71 -14.04 11.61
C ALA A 197 3.69 -14.71 13.00
N LEU A 198 3.81 -13.93 14.08
CA LEU A 198 3.70 -14.45 15.45
C LEU A 198 2.30 -15.02 15.78
N LEU A 199 1.24 -14.66 15.03
CA LEU A 199 -0.07 -15.30 15.19
C LEU A 199 0.01 -16.80 14.91
N ALA A 200 0.86 -17.21 13.95
CA ALA A 200 0.99 -18.61 13.57
C ALA A 200 1.67 -19.42 14.68
N LEU A 201 2.49 -18.79 15.53
CA LEU A 201 3.03 -19.43 16.73
C LEU A 201 1.94 -19.67 17.79
N ASP A 202 1.01 -18.73 17.98
CA ASP A 202 -0.13 -18.90 18.90
C ASP A 202 -1.07 -20.02 18.41
N LEU A 203 -1.31 -20.13 17.09
CA LEU A 203 -2.03 -21.26 16.48
C LEU A 203 -1.28 -22.59 16.69
N MET A 204 0.03 -22.61 16.44
CA MET A 204 0.88 -23.80 16.58
C MET A 204 0.83 -24.39 17.99
N ARG A 205 0.84 -23.54 19.03
CA ARG A 205 0.75 -23.97 20.43
C ARG A 205 -0.53 -24.76 20.77
N ARG A 206 -1.58 -24.64 19.97
CA ARG A 206 -2.84 -25.38 20.15
C ARG A 206 -2.80 -26.80 19.61
N HIS A 207 -1.73 -27.16 18.90
CA HIS A 207 -1.59 -28.46 18.29
C HIS A 207 -0.29 -29.17 18.73
N PRO A 208 -0.07 -29.38 20.03
CA PRO A 208 1.09 -30.14 20.51
C PRO A 208 1.01 -31.58 20.00
N ARG A 209 2.19 -32.15 19.69
CA ARG A 209 2.34 -33.58 19.48
C ARG A 209 2.48 -34.28 20.83
N PRO A 210 2.10 -35.56 20.94
CA PRO A 210 2.51 -36.38 22.05
C PRO A 210 4.04 -36.35 22.19
N PRO A 211 4.60 -36.36 23.41
CA PRO A 211 6.04 -36.45 23.61
C PRO A 211 6.58 -37.68 22.88
N ASP A 212 7.49 -37.47 21.93
CA ASP A 212 8.24 -38.56 21.32
C ASP A 212 9.54 -38.75 22.11
N PRO A 213 9.69 -39.84 22.88
CA PRO A 213 10.88 -40.05 23.70
C PRO A 213 12.15 -40.35 22.89
N ILE A 214 12.06 -40.53 21.56
CA ILE A 214 13.17 -41.02 20.73
C ILE A 214 13.91 -39.89 19.99
N SER A 215 13.29 -38.72 19.79
CA SER A 215 13.91 -37.60 19.06
C SER A 215 13.79 -36.28 19.83
N PRO A 216 14.81 -35.90 20.61
CA PRO A 216 14.86 -34.60 21.31
C PRO A 216 14.74 -33.42 20.34
N ASP A 217 15.17 -33.66 19.09
CA ASP A 217 15.21 -32.70 17.99
C ASP A 217 13.94 -32.65 17.14
N ALA A 218 12.91 -33.43 17.45
CA ALA A 218 11.68 -33.41 16.66
C ALA A 218 10.88 -32.11 16.85
N MET A 219 10.13 -31.75 15.81
CA MET A 219 9.12 -30.70 15.90
C MET A 219 8.01 -31.15 16.85
N ARG A 220 7.84 -30.43 17.97
CA ARG A 220 6.88 -30.72 19.05
C ARG A 220 5.44 -30.39 18.69
N TYR A 221 5.21 -29.74 17.55
CA TYR A 221 3.90 -29.25 17.15
C TYR A 221 3.48 -29.84 15.79
N ARG A 222 2.17 -29.95 15.57
CA ARG A 222 1.62 -30.29 14.25
C ARG A 222 1.51 -29.01 13.43
N LEU A 223 2.28 -28.92 12.36
CA LEU A 223 2.30 -27.73 11.50
C LEU A 223 1.16 -27.73 10.47
N THR A 224 0.64 -28.90 10.09
CA THR A 224 -0.39 -29.01 9.04
C THR A 224 -1.65 -28.19 9.34
N PRO A 225 -2.27 -28.29 10.54
CA PRO A 225 -3.47 -27.49 10.85
C PRO A 225 -3.18 -25.98 10.86
N VAL A 226 -1.96 -25.58 11.23
CA VAL A 226 -1.54 -24.17 11.21
C VAL A 226 -1.42 -23.68 9.77
N ARG A 227 -0.77 -24.46 8.91
CA ARG A 227 -0.63 -24.15 7.48
C ARG A 227 -1.99 -24.05 6.79
N GLU A 228 -2.89 -24.97 7.06
CA GLU A 228 -4.27 -24.95 6.53
C GLU A 228 -5.04 -23.69 6.95
N ALA A 229 -4.76 -23.15 8.14
CA ALA A 229 -5.40 -21.96 8.66
C ALA A 229 -4.74 -20.63 8.25
N CYS A 230 -3.59 -20.65 7.57
CA CYS A 230 -2.76 -19.46 7.32
C CYS A 230 -2.52 -19.19 5.83
N VAL A 231 -2.76 -17.94 5.43
CA VAL A 231 -2.53 -17.38 4.08
C VAL A 231 -1.52 -16.25 4.22
N PHE A 232 -0.36 -16.35 3.57
CA PHE A 232 0.70 -15.34 3.66
C PHE A 232 0.90 -14.60 2.32
N THR A 233 0.76 -13.27 2.36
CA THR A 233 1.11 -12.39 1.24
C THR A 233 2.39 -11.63 1.59
N THR A 234 3.38 -11.65 0.69
CA THR A 234 4.59 -10.83 0.82
C THR A 234 4.62 -9.72 -0.23
N HIS A 235 5.09 -8.54 0.17
CA HIS A 235 5.17 -7.33 -0.65
C HIS A 235 6.61 -6.86 -0.85
N THR A 236 7.57 -7.56 -0.25
CA THR A 236 8.95 -7.14 -0.14
C THR A 236 9.81 -7.79 -1.22
N PRO A 237 10.41 -7.01 -2.15
CA PRO A 237 11.19 -7.55 -3.26
C PRO A 237 12.67 -7.78 -2.91
N VAL A 238 13.11 -7.42 -1.69
CA VAL A 238 14.53 -7.51 -1.25
C VAL A 238 14.68 -8.12 0.14
N GLU A 239 15.74 -8.90 0.33
CA GLU A 239 15.97 -9.61 1.58
C GLU A 239 16.10 -8.68 2.81
N ALA A 240 16.70 -7.50 2.61
CA ALA A 240 16.89 -6.47 3.63
C ALA A 240 15.58 -5.81 4.11
N GLY A 241 14.47 -5.99 3.39
CA GLY A 241 13.17 -5.46 3.79
C GLY A 241 12.39 -6.36 4.75
N HIS A 242 12.86 -7.58 5.02
CA HIS A 242 12.18 -8.51 5.93
C HIS A 242 12.63 -8.29 7.37
N ASP A 243 11.68 -8.17 8.30
CA ASP A 243 11.96 -8.03 9.73
C ASP A 243 12.74 -9.26 10.26
N ARG A 244 13.86 -8.98 10.93
CA ARG A 244 14.74 -9.96 11.60
C ARG A 244 15.01 -9.51 13.03
N PHE A 245 14.90 -10.45 13.97
CA PHE A 245 15.17 -10.18 15.38
C PHE A 245 16.19 -11.17 15.94
N GLU A 246 17.23 -10.64 16.57
CA GLU A 246 18.26 -11.43 17.24
C GLU A 246 17.66 -12.30 18.35
N TRP A 247 18.12 -13.55 18.48
CA TRP A 247 17.57 -14.49 19.46
C TRP A 247 17.57 -13.99 20.91
N PRO A 248 18.62 -13.34 21.43
CA PRO A 248 18.60 -12.81 22.80
C PRO A 248 17.48 -11.78 23.03
N LEU A 249 17.08 -11.04 21.97
CA LEU A 249 15.93 -10.14 22.04
C LEU A 249 14.62 -10.94 22.08
N VAL A 250 14.48 -11.94 21.22
CA VAL A 250 13.29 -12.79 21.15
C VAL A 250 13.05 -13.54 22.45
N GLU A 251 14.09 -14.14 23.01
CA GLU A 251 14.04 -14.87 24.28
C GLU A 251 13.69 -13.98 25.45
N ARG A 252 14.12 -12.71 25.42
CA ARG A 252 13.73 -11.73 26.43
C ARG A 252 12.28 -11.31 26.28
N VAL A 253 11.84 -10.96 25.07
CA VAL A 253 10.49 -10.40 24.83
C VAL A 253 9.41 -11.47 24.94
N LEU A 254 9.64 -12.64 24.34
CA LEU A 254 8.68 -13.75 24.26
C LEU A 254 9.11 -14.93 25.16
N ALA A 255 9.74 -14.62 26.31
CA ALA A 255 10.26 -15.61 27.25
C ALA A 255 9.22 -16.68 27.58
N GLY A 256 9.56 -17.95 27.32
CA GLY A 256 8.69 -19.10 27.62
C GLY A 256 7.41 -19.18 26.79
N TYR A 257 7.27 -18.38 25.72
CA TYR A 257 6.07 -18.41 24.87
C TYR A 257 5.99 -19.68 24.02
N VAL A 258 7.07 -19.99 23.31
CA VAL A 258 7.35 -21.24 22.59
C VAL A 258 8.84 -21.52 22.79
N GLU A 259 9.25 -22.77 22.83
CA GLU A 259 10.66 -23.14 22.96
C GLU A 259 11.48 -22.56 21.78
N THR A 260 12.54 -21.79 22.07
CA THR A 260 13.36 -21.10 21.06
C THR A 260 13.83 -22.04 19.95
N GLU A 261 14.28 -23.24 20.30
CA GLU A 261 14.77 -24.26 19.36
C GLU A 261 13.69 -24.75 18.38
N GLN A 262 12.41 -24.67 18.75
CA GLN A 262 11.30 -24.99 17.84
C GLN A 262 11.06 -23.84 16.85
N VAL A 263 11.23 -22.60 17.31
CA VAL A 263 11.08 -21.40 16.47
C VAL A 263 12.25 -21.26 15.50
N LYS A 264 13.50 -21.51 15.93
CA LYS A 264 14.70 -21.51 15.08
C LYS A 264 14.56 -22.41 13.85
N ARG A 265 14.02 -23.63 14.04
CA ARG A 265 13.72 -24.57 12.94
C ARG A 265 12.76 -24.03 11.88
N LEU A 266 11.93 -23.04 12.23
CA LEU A 266 10.93 -22.44 11.33
C LEU A 266 11.35 -21.07 10.81
N ALA A 267 12.11 -20.30 11.60
CA ALA A 267 12.46 -18.91 11.30
C ALA A 267 13.92 -18.73 10.84
N GLY A 268 14.79 -19.73 11.05
CA GLY A 268 16.22 -19.68 10.76
C GLY A 268 17.08 -19.81 12.03
N GLU A 269 18.33 -20.25 11.88
CA GLU A 269 19.22 -20.46 13.03
C GLU A 269 19.81 -19.15 13.58
N ASP A 270 20.09 -18.17 12.71
CA ASP A 270 20.83 -16.96 13.08
C ASP A 270 19.94 -15.91 13.79
N ALA A 271 18.69 -15.77 13.33
CA ALA A 271 17.73 -14.81 13.84
C ALA A 271 16.29 -15.25 13.55
N LEU A 272 15.34 -14.68 14.28
CA LEU A 272 13.91 -14.80 13.97
C LEU A 272 13.63 -13.99 12.70
N ASN A 273 13.63 -14.66 11.54
CA ASN A 273 13.18 -14.08 10.28
C ASN A 273 11.67 -14.27 10.15
N MET A 274 10.92 -13.17 10.22
CA MET A 274 9.46 -13.17 10.23
C MET A 274 8.86 -13.69 8.92
N THR A 275 9.54 -13.46 7.80
CA THR A 275 9.10 -13.97 6.49
C THR A 275 9.30 -15.48 6.40
N ARG A 276 10.46 -16.01 6.82
CA ARG A 276 10.68 -17.47 6.88
C ARG A 276 9.69 -18.16 7.80
N LEU A 277 9.41 -17.55 8.96
CA LEU A 277 8.38 -18.05 9.87
C LEU A 277 7.01 -18.13 9.19
N ALA A 278 6.58 -17.05 8.52
CA ALA A 278 5.30 -17.00 7.82
C ALA A 278 5.22 -18.02 6.67
N LEU A 279 6.29 -18.13 5.86
CA LEU A 279 6.41 -19.11 4.78
C LEU A 279 6.28 -20.54 5.30
N ASN A 280 6.95 -20.87 6.40
CA ASN A 280 6.93 -22.22 6.97
C ASN A 280 5.63 -22.58 7.68
N LEU A 281 4.82 -21.60 8.07
CA LEU A 281 3.57 -21.80 8.81
C LEU A 281 2.30 -21.46 8.00
N SER A 282 2.41 -21.20 6.70
CA SER A 282 1.27 -20.90 5.82
C SER A 282 1.10 -21.94 4.72
N GLY A 283 -0.15 -22.28 4.40
CA GLY A 283 -0.51 -23.24 3.34
C GLY A 283 -0.80 -22.58 2.00
N PHE A 284 -1.04 -21.26 1.99
CA PHE A 284 -1.04 -20.45 0.79
C PHE A 284 -0.01 -19.33 0.93
N VAL A 285 0.86 -19.20 -0.07
CA VAL A 285 1.83 -18.13 -0.15
C VAL A 285 1.70 -17.45 -1.50
N ASN A 286 1.62 -16.12 -1.51
CA ASN A 286 1.62 -15.37 -2.76
C ASN A 286 2.44 -14.08 -2.71
N GLY A 287 2.98 -13.74 -3.87
CA GLY A 287 3.41 -12.39 -4.21
C GLY A 287 2.26 -11.59 -4.83
N VAL A 288 2.56 -10.31 -5.11
CA VAL A 288 1.57 -9.25 -5.39
C VAL A 288 1.56 -8.77 -6.85
N ALA A 289 2.36 -9.43 -7.68
CA ALA A 289 2.49 -9.30 -9.13
C ALA A 289 3.17 -10.57 -9.66
N VAL A 290 3.06 -10.82 -10.97
CA VAL A 290 3.66 -12.03 -11.58
C VAL A 290 5.18 -12.00 -11.47
N ARG A 291 5.83 -10.87 -11.79
CA ARG A 291 7.30 -10.72 -11.64
C ARG A 291 7.72 -10.83 -10.19
N HIS A 292 6.95 -10.24 -9.28
CA HIS A 292 7.24 -10.32 -7.85
C HIS A 292 7.25 -11.76 -7.35
N ALA A 293 6.24 -12.57 -7.69
CA ALA A 293 6.22 -13.98 -7.30
C ALA A 293 7.46 -14.74 -7.81
N ARG A 294 7.93 -14.45 -9.03
CA ARG A 294 9.18 -15.02 -9.56
C ARG A 294 10.41 -14.56 -8.77
N THR A 295 10.52 -13.26 -8.48
CA THR A 295 11.63 -12.71 -7.66
C THR A 295 11.64 -13.30 -6.26
N THR A 296 10.49 -13.39 -5.60
CA THR A 296 10.36 -14.01 -4.27
C THR A 296 10.72 -15.50 -4.31
N THR A 297 10.34 -16.22 -5.36
CA THR A 297 10.72 -17.65 -5.53
C THR A 297 12.24 -17.83 -5.66
N ARG A 298 12.93 -16.90 -6.34
CA ARG A 298 14.40 -16.89 -6.41
C ARG A 298 15.04 -16.61 -5.05
N MET A 299 14.45 -15.71 -4.25
CA MET A 299 14.94 -15.36 -2.92
C MET A 299 14.70 -16.47 -1.88
N PHE A 300 13.57 -17.17 -1.98
CA PHE A 300 13.19 -18.27 -1.11
C PHE A 300 12.98 -19.54 -1.94
N PRO A 301 14.06 -20.23 -2.35
CA PRO A 301 13.95 -21.47 -3.11
C PRO A 301 13.27 -22.55 -2.27
N GLY A 302 12.39 -23.34 -2.90
CA GLY A 302 11.69 -24.46 -2.26
C GLY A 302 10.26 -24.18 -1.79
N TYR A 303 9.76 -22.95 -1.94
CA TYR A 303 8.37 -22.60 -1.62
C TYR A 303 7.53 -22.43 -2.90
N ASP A 304 6.26 -22.88 -2.88
CA ASP A 304 5.27 -22.60 -3.94
C ASP A 304 4.71 -21.18 -3.74
N ILE A 305 5.27 -20.20 -4.45
CA ILE A 305 4.86 -18.79 -4.35
C ILE A 305 4.02 -18.43 -5.56
N ARG A 306 2.72 -18.23 -5.32
CA ARG A 306 1.75 -17.86 -6.35
C ARG A 306 1.74 -16.36 -6.59
N ALA A 307 1.00 -15.90 -7.59
CA ALA A 307 0.79 -14.48 -7.86
C ALA A 307 -0.69 -14.13 -7.78
N ILE A 308 -1.04 -13.23 -6.84
CA ILE A 308 -2.31 -12.50 -6.87
C ILE A 308 -1.97 -11.04 -7.09
N THR A 309 -2.10 -10.58 -8.34
CA THR A 309 -1.81 -9.18 -8.70
C THR A 309 -2.69 -8.24 -7.90
N ASN A 310 -2.08 -7.21 -7.30
CA ASN A 310 -2.78 -6.14 -6.61
C ASN A 310 -3.77 -5.40 -7.53
N GLY A 311 -4.71 -4.70 -6.90
CA GLY A 311 -5.57 -3.74 -7.57
C GLY A 311 -5.87 -2.54 -6.68
N VAL A 312 -6.77 -1.69 -7.15
CA VAL A 312 -7.24 -0.51 -6.40
C VAL A 312 -8.77 -0.49 -6.30
N HIS A 313 -9.30 0.14 -5.25
CA HIS A 313 -10.74 0.25 -5.08
C HIS A 313 -11.26 1.39 -5.96
N LEU A 314 -11.82 1.05 -7.13
CA LEU A 314 -12.14 2.04 -8.16
C LEU A 314 -13.03 3.19 -7.65
N PRO A 315 -14.11 2.94 -6.87
CA PRO A 315 -14.93 4.02 -6.33
C PRO A 315 -14.17 5.01 -5.47
N THR A 316 -13.15 4.59 -4.72
CA THR A 316 -12.35 5.51 -3.88
C THR A 316 -11.45 6.41 -4.70
N TRP A 317 -10.92 5.93 -5.82
CA TRP A 317 -9.86 6.62 -6.56
C TRP A 317 -10.32 7.29 -7.85
N ALA A 318 -11.54 7.04 -8.32
CA ALA A 318 -12.11 7.79 -9.43
C ALA A 318 -12.47 9.21 -8.97
N HIS A 319 -11.93 10.20 -9.68
CA HIS A 319 -12.27 11.61 -9.50
C HIS A 319 -13.78 11.84 -9.66
N PRO A 320 -14.42 12.78 -8.94
CA PRO A 320 -15.85 13.05 -9.09
C PRO A 320 -16.29 13.26 -10.54
N ALA A 321 -15.51 14.01 -11.33
CA ALA A 321 -15.79 14.23 -12.75
C ALA A 321 -15.73 12.95 -13.62
N VAL A 322 -14.81 12.04 -13.28
CA VAL A 322 -14.63 10.75 -13.96
C VAL A 322 -15.73 9.78 -13.52
N ARG A 323 -16.11 9.80 -12.23
CA ARG A 323 -17.24 9.05 -11.71
C ARG A 323 -18.55 9.43 -12.39
N GLU A 324 -18.84 10.72 -12.56
CA GLU A 324 -20.02 11.18 -13.29
C GLU A 324 -20.08 10.59 -14.70
N LEU A 325 -18.93 10.56 -15.39
CA LEU A 325 -18.80 9.96 -16.72
C LEU A 325 -19.09 8.44 -16.68
N PHE A 326 -18.54 7.73 -15.69
CA PHE A 326 -18.75 6.30 -15.52
C PHE A 326 -20.17 5.96 -15.10
N ASP A 327 -20.79 6.74 -14.21
CA ASP A 327 -22.17 6.53 -13.77
C ASP A 327 -23.16 6.67 -14.94
N GLU A 328 -22.90 7.59 -15.88
CA GLU A 328 -23.72 7.81 -17.07
C GLU A 328 -23.62 6.66 -18.09
N HIS A 329 -22.42 6.09 -18.28
CA HIS A 329 -22.16 5.11 -19.36
C HIS A 329 -22.12 3.66 -18.86
N PHE A 330 -21.68 3.44 -17.63
CA PHE A 330 -21.47 2.14 -17.00
C PHE A 330 -22.01 2.12 -15.56
N PRO A 331 -23.33 2.22 -15.32
CA PRO A 331 -23.89 2.39 -13.96
C PRO A 331 -23.47 1.33 -12.92
N SER A 332 -23.03 0.15 -13.34
CA SER A 332 -22.54 -0.93 -12.47
C SER A 332 -21.04 -0.93 -12.21
N TRP A 333 -20.25 -0.01 -12.78
CA TRP A 333 -18.77 -0.03 -12.75
C TRP A 333 -18.16 -0.17 -11.35
N ALA A 334 -18.84 0.36 -10.32
CA ALA A 334 -18.40 0.29 -8.94
C ALA A 334 -18.49 -1.13 -8.34
N HIS A 335 -19.39 -2.00 -8.83
CA HIS A 335 -19.64 -3.36 -8.32
C HIS A 335 -19.27 -4.45 -9.34
N GLU A 336 -19.23 -4.09 -10.61
CA GLU A 336 -18.80 -4.92 -11.75
C GLU A 336 -17.72 -4.19 -12.57
N PRO A 337 -16.51 -3.98 -12.01
CA PRO A 337 -15.41 -3.31 -12.70
C PRO A 337 -15.06 -3.91 -14.07
N GLU A 338 -15.40 -5.17 -14.33
CA GLU A 338 -15.19 -5.82 -15.63
C GLU A 338 -15.86 -5.04 -16.78
N VAL A 339 -16.95 -4.32 -16.52
CA VAL A 339 -17.63 -3.47 -17.53
C VAL A 339 -16.70 -2.40 -18.10
N MET A 340 -15.69 -1.98 -17.32
CA MET A 340 -14.72 -0.95 -17.73
C MET A 340 -13.94 -1.35 -18.97
N VAL A 341 -13.91 -2.63 -19.37
CA VAL A 341 -13.33 -3.05 -20.66
C VAL A 341 -13.90 -2.27 -21.85
N ARG A 342 -15.14 -1.76 -21.74
CA ARG A 342 -15.83 -0.96 -22.75
C ARG A 342 -15.52 0.53 -22.69
N ALA A 343 -14.60 0.97 -21.82
CA ALA A 343 -14.25 2.38 -21.69
C ALA A 343 -13.58 2.97 -22.95
N ASP A 344 -13.15 2.12 -23.89
CA ASP A 344 -12.74 2.51 -25.25
C ASP A 344 -13.88 3.15 -26.06
N GLN A 345 -15.13 2.90 -25.67
CA GLN A 345 -16.34 3.46 -26.27
C GLN A 345 -16.79 4.79 -25.64
N LEU A 346 -16.12 5.26 -24.58
CA LEU A 346 -16.47 6.56 -23.97
C LEU A 346 -16.32 7.69 -25.00
N PRO A 347 -17.23 8.69 -24.99
CA PRO A 347 -17.11 9.85 -25.86
C PRO A 347 -15.83 10.64 -25.55
N ALA A 348 -15.05 10.95 -26.58
CA ALA A 348 -13.70 11.52 -26.44
C ALA A 348 -13.74 12.89 -25.73
N GLU A 349 -14.68 13.74 -26.12
CA GLU A 349 -14.90 15.07 -25.57
C GLU A 349 -15.31 15.02 -24.10
N ARG A 350 -16.07 13.98 -23.69
CA ARG A 350 -16.51 13.80 -22.30
C ARG A 350 -15.36 13.33 -21.40
N VAL A 351 -14.50 12.44 -21.90
CA VAL A 351 -13.27 12.01 -21.21
C VAL A 351 -12.34 13.20 -21.01
N TRP A 352 -12.11 13.99 -22.06
CA TRP A 352 -11.27 15.18 -21.99
C TRP A 352 -11.83 16.22 -21.00
N ALA A 353 -13.14 16.48 -21.05
CA ALA A 353 -13.78 17.42 -20.12
C ALA A 353 -13.69 16.95 -18.66
N ALA A 354 -13.80 15.64 -18.38
CA ALA A 354 -13.62 15.10 -17.04
C ALA A 354 -12.17 15.29 -16.53
N HIS A 355 -11.19 15.05 -17.41
CA HIS A 355 -9.77 15.25 -17.12
C HIS A 355 -9.42 16.73 -16.88
N CYS A 356 -9.98 17.66 -17.67
CA CYS A 356 -9.81 19.09 -17.43
C CYS A 356 -10.29 19.51 -16.02
N ARG A 357 -11.44 19.00 -15.56
CA ARG A 357 -11.91 19.27 -14.18
C ARG A 357 -10.93 18.74 -13.13
N ALA A 358 -10.40 17.53 -13.32
CA ALA A 358 -9.40 16.97 -12.41
C ALA A 358 -8.08 17.77 -12.40
N ARG A 359 -7.65 18.29 -13.56
CA ARG A 359 -6.51 19.20 -13.70
C ARG A 359 -6.73 20.51 -12.95
N ASP A 360 -7.91 21.10 -13.06
CA ASP A 360 -8.26 22.35 -12.38
C ASP A 360 -8.26 22.16 -10.85
N ASP A 361 -8.83 21.05 -10.36
CA ASP A 361 -8.83 20.70 -8.94
C ASP A 361 -7.40 20.45 -8.41
N LEU A 362 -6.54 19.79 -9.19
CA LEU A 362 -5.12 19.65 -8.84
C LEU A 362 -4.41 21.01 -8.80
N ALA A 363 -4.61 21.86 -9.80
CA ALA A 363 -3.97 23.18 -9.85
C ALA A 363 -4.40 24.06 -8.66
N ALA A 364 -5.68 24.02 -8.28
CA ALA A 364 -6.19 24.68 -7.09
C ALA A 364 -5.51 24.16 -5.82
N GLU A 365 -5.35 22.84 -5.70
CA GLU A 365 -4.72 22.21 -4.54
C GLU A 365 -3.23 22.53 -4.43
N VAL A 366 -2.50 22.52 -5.55
CA VAL A 366 -1.09 22.94 -5.62
C VAL A 366 -0.97 24.40 -5.17
N ARG A 367 -1.79 25.29 -5.73
CA ARG A 367 -1.80 26.71 -5.35
C ARG A 367 -2.13 26.91 -3.87
N ARG A 368 -3.08 26.15 -3.32
CA ARG A 368 -3.47 26.22 -1.91
C ARG A 368 -2.32 25.83 -0.98
N ARG A 369 -1.57 24.78 -1.31
CA ARG A 369 -0.48 24.26 -0.44
C ARG A 369 0.84 24.97 -0.62
N THR A 370 1.15 25.49 -1.82
CA THR A 370 2.50 26.01 -2.14
C THR A 370 2.49 27.47 -2.62
N GLY A 371 1.32 28.03 -2.95
CA GLY A 371 1.20 29.35 -3.57
C GLY A 371 1.55 29.38 -5.07
N VAL A 372 2.07 28.29 -5.64
CA VAL A 372 2.46 28.22 -7.06
C VAL A 372 1.22 27.99 -7.93
N ALA A 373 1.04 28.82 -8.95
CA ALA A 373 0.01 28.62 -9.97
C ALA A 373 0.57 27.79 -11.13
N LEU A 374 -0.10 26.68 -11.44
CA LEU A 374 0.19 25.90 -12.64
C LEU A 374 -0.47 26.53 -13.87
N ASP A 375 0.21 26.50 -15.01
CA ASP A 375 -0.34 26.92 -16.30
C ASP A 375 -1.31 25.85 -16.85
N PRO A 376 -2.61 26.18 -17.03
CA PRO A 376 -3.60 25.24 -17.57
C PRO A 376 -3.42 24.93 -19.06
N ALA A 377 -2.52 25.61 -19.78
CA ALA A 377 -2.20 25.32 -21.18
C ALA A 377 -1.08 24.29 -21.34
N LEU A 378 -0.41 23.88 -20.25
CA LEU A 378 0.74 22.97 -20.30
C LEU A 378 0.42 21.58 -19.72
N PRO A 379 1.09 20.52 -20.21
CA PRO A 379 1.01 19.20 -19.59
C PRO A 379 1.73 19.17 -18.24
N VAL A 380 1.18 18.40 -17.31
CA VAL A 380 1.77 18.16 -15.99
C VAL A 380 2.29 16.72 -15.88
N ILE A 381 3.58 16.59 -15.56
CA ILE A 381 4.21 15.31 -15.19
C ILE A 381 4.17 15.18 -13.67
N GLY A 382 3.51 14.14 -13.17
CA GLY A 382 3.35 13.84 -11.75
C GLY A 382 4.29 12.74 -11.27
N PHE A 383 4.87 12.93 -10.08
CA PHE A 383 5.56 11.87 -9.34
C PHE A 383 5.22 11.98 -7.85
N ALA A 384 4.62 10.95 -7.25
CA ALA A 384 4.49 10.91 -5.80
C ALA A 384 4.61 9.53 -5.18
N ARG A 385 5.63 9.36 -4.31
CA ARG A 385 6.02 8.08 -3.69
C ARG A 385 6.75 8.32 -2.37
N ARG A 386 6.99 7.24 -1.62
CA ARG A 386 7.96 7.25 -0.51
C ARG A 386 9.33 7.62 -1.06
N MET A 387 10.02 8.55 -0.40
CA MET A 387 11.33 9.05 -0.82
C MET A 387 12.41 8.10 -0.32
N THR A 388 12.77 7.13 -1.15
CA THR A 388 13.82 6.13 -0.89
C THR A 388 14.69 5.93 -2.13
N ALA A 389 15.96 5.58 -1.97
CA ALA A 389 16.95 5.52 -3.06
C ALA A 389 16.49 4.69 -4.29
N TYR A 390 15.92 3.49 -4.06
CA TYR A 390 15.51 2.62 -5.17
C TYR A 390 14.34 3.16 -6.00
N LYS A 391 13.60 4.18 -5.52
CA LYS A 391 12.51 4.81 -6.29
C LYS A 391 13.02 5.84 -7.30
N ARG A 392 14.31 6.21 -7.22
CA ARG A 392 15.00 7.19 -8.08
C ARG A 392 14.17 8.45 -8.36
N PRO A 393 13.75 9.20 -7.30
CA PRO A 393 12.92 10.40 -7.46
C PRO A 393 13.64 11.52 -8.22
N ASP A 394 14.97 11.50 -8.24
CA ASP A 394 15.84 12.46 -8.92
C ASP A 394 16.18 12.08 -10.37
N LEU A 395 15.71 10.93 -10.88
CA LEU A 395 16.08 10.45 -12.22
C LEU A 395 15.69 11.43 -13.36
N LEU A 396 14.54 12.10 -13.24
CA LEU A 396 14.11 13.12 -14.21
C LEU A 396 15.08 14.31 -14.27
N PHE A 397 15.82 14.56 -13.18
CA PHE A 397 16.71 15.69 -13.00
C PHE A 397 18.20 15.32 -13.15
N ALA A 398 18.49 14.13 -13.68
CA ALA A 398 19.86 13.65 -13.90
C ALA A 398 20.68 14.60 -14.80
N ASP A 399 20.05 15.17 -15.83
CA ASP A 399 20.61 16.21 -16.69
C ASP A 399 19.62 17.38 -16.83
N LEU A 400 19.92 18.49 -16.14
CA LEU A 400 19.08 19.68 -16.14
C LEU A 400 19.12 20.43 -17.48
N ASP A 401 20.24 20.40 -18.18
CA ASP A 401 20.39 21.11 -19.46
C ASP A 401 19.63 20.38 -20.56
N ARG A 402 19.66 19.04 -20.54
CA ARG A 402 18.81 18.21 -21.39
C ARG A 402 17.33 18.48 -21.13
N LEU A 403 16.93 18.58 -19.86
CA LEU A 403 15.55 18.88 -19.48
C LEU A 403 15.09 20.27 -19.96
N ARG A 404 15.95 21.30 -19.83
CA ARG A 404 15.71 22.64 -20.39
C ARG A 404 15.56 22.61 -21.91
N ALA A 405 16.41 21.88 -22.61
CA ALA A 405 16.36 21.76 -24.07
C ALA A 405 15.08 21.07 -24.57
N ILE A 406 14.55 20.10 -23.82
CA ILE A 406 13.24 19.49 -24.09
C ILE A 406 12.13 20.51 -23.85
N HIS A 407 12.13 21.17 -22.68
CA HIS A 407 11.11 22.15 -22.31
C HIS A 407 11.01 23.32 -23.29
N ALA A 408 12.15 23.85 -23.75
CA ALA A 408 12.19 24.97 -24.70
C ALA A 408 11.45 24.68 -26.02
N ARG A 409 11.34 23.41 -26.41
CA ARG A 409 10.65 22.97 -27.63
C ARG A 409 9.24 22.46 -27.36
N LEU A 410 9.05 21.79 -26.23
CA LEU A 410 7.82 21.14 -25.82
C LEU A 410 7.57 21.46 -24.35
N PRO A 411 6.99 22.64 -24.01
CA PRO A 411 6.87 23.08 -22.62
C PRO A 411 6.00 22.14 -21.79
N PHE A 412 6.35 21.97 -20.52
CA PHE A 412 5.65 21.14 -19.53
C PHE A 412 5.96 21.61 -18.11
N GLN A 413 5.20 21.11 -17.15
CA GLN A 413 5.36 21.39 -15.71
C GLN A 413 5.52 20.08 -14.94
N VAL A 414 6.14 20.14 -13.76
CA VAL A 414 6.38 18.95 -12.93
C VAL A 414 5.81 19.16 -11.53
N VAL A 415 5.02 18.20 -11.06
CA VAL A 415 4.48 18.17 -9.69
C VAL A 415 5.00 16.93 -8.98
N LEU A 416 5.72 17.17 -7.88
CA LEU A 416 6.36 16.15 -7.04
C LEU A 416 5.69 16.12 -5.67
N ALA A 417 5.58 14.95 -5.04
CA ALA A 417 5.21 14.85 -3.63
C ALA A 417 5.79 13.57 -3.00
N GLY A 418 5.98 13.56 -1.68
CA GLY A 418 6.37 12.35 -0.98
C GLY A 418 7.01 12.60 0.37
N LYS A 419 7.08 11.55 1.19
CA LYS A 419 7.64 11.59 2.54
C LYS A 419 8.86 10.68 2.62
N ALA A 420 9.91 11.13 3.30
CA ALA A 420 11.03 10.31 3.72
C ALA A 420 10.77 9.77 5.14
N HIS A 421 11.24 8.56 5.43
CA HIS A 421 11.14 8.03 6.79
C HIS A 421 12.03 8.85 7.74
N PRO A 422 11.64 9.13 8.99
CA PRO A 422 12.45 9.96 9.91
C PRO A 422 13.88 9.44 10.12
N ALA A 423 14.05 8.11 10.06
CA ALA A 423 15.34 7.41 10.14
C ALA A 423 16.02 7.13 8.78
N ASP A 424 15.56 7.73 7.68
CA ASP A 424 16.13 7.57 6.33
C ASP A 424 16.79 8.88 5.86
N PRO A 425 18.06 9.15 6.24
CA PRO A 425 18.73 10.38 5.86
C PRO A 425 18.88 10.53 4.34
N ALA A 426 19.09 9.43 3.61
CA ALA A 426 19.20 9.45 2.16
C ALA A 426 17.89 9.89 1.48
N GLY A 427 16.75 9.44 2.02
CA GLY A 427 15.43 9.90 1.60
C GLY A 427 15.20 11.41 1.85
N LYS A 428 15.63 11.92 3.01
CA LYS A 428 15.52 13.36 3.33
C LYS A 428 16.42 14.21 2.42
N ASP A 429 17.63 13.75 2.15
CA ASP A 429 18.55 14.41 1.24
C ASP A 429 18.01 14.42 -0.20
N ALA A 430 17.30 13.37 -0.62
CA ALA A 430 16.63 13.36 -1.91
C ALA A 430 15.58 14.48 -2.02
N ILE A 431 14.75 14.69 -0.99
CA ILE A 431 13.78 15.81 -0.96
C ILE A 431 14.51 17.15 -1.12
N ARG A 432 15.59 17.37 -0.35
CA ARG A 432 16.39 18.60 -0.45
C ARG A 432 16.96 18.82 -1.85
N ARG A 433 17.45 17.76 -2.50
CA ARG A 433 17.93 17.83 -3.89
C ARG A 433 16.81 18.20 -4.86
N LEU A 434 15.61 17.64 -4.73
CA LEU A 434 14.46 17.99 -5.58
C LEU A 434 14.12 19.48 -5.50
N HIS A 435 14.15 20.07 -4.29
CA HIS A 435 13.98 21.52 -4.13
C HIS A 435 15.12 22.32 -4.77
N ALA A 436 16.37 21.85 -4.68
CA ALA A 436 17.49 22.50 -5.35
C ALA A 436 17.35 22.44 -6.90
N HIS A 437 16.92 21.31 -7.46
CA HIS A 437 16.64 21.17 -8.89
C HIS A 437 15.49 22.10 -9.33
N ALA A 438 14.42 22.18 -8.54
CA ALA A 438 13.30 23.09 -8.81
C ALA A 438 13.76 24.56 -8.86
N ARG A 439 14.62 24.99 -7.93
CA ARG A 439 15.22 26.34 -7.94
C ARG A 439 16.13 26.58 -9.14
N ALA A 440 16.93 25.58 -9.53
CA ALA A 440 17.85 25.69 -10.66
C ALA A 440 17.13 25.80 -12.01
N LEU A 441 15.95 25.19 -12.15
CA LEU A 441 15.15 25.20 -13.37
C LEU A 441 14.23 26.42 -13.48
N ALA A 442 13.97 27.13 -12.37
CA ALA A 442 13.19 28.35 -12.37
C ALA A 442 13.98 29.54 -12.98
N PRO A 443 13.32 30.48 -13.68
CA PRO A 443 11.88 30.53 -13.95
C PRO A 443 11.44 29.76 -15.22
N GLU A 444 12.37 29.14 -15.95
CA GLU A 444 12.11 28.52 -17.25
C GLU A 444 11.12 27.36 -17.16
N LEU A 445 11.34 26.42 -16.24
CA LEU A 445 10.49 25.24 -16.06
C LEU A 445 9.90 25.23 -14.65
N THR A 446 8.57 25.16 -14.56
CA THR A 446 7.86 25.09 -13.29
C THR A 446 7.93 23.68 -12.70
N VAL A 447 8.71 23.52 -11.63
CA VAL A 447 8.76 22.32 -10.78
C VAL A 447 8.21 22.67 -9.41
N VAL A 448 7.22 21.93 -8.93
CA VAL A 448 6.61 22.16 -7.62
C VAL A 448 6.67 20.88 -6.78
N PHE A 449 7.23 20.99 -5.59
CA PHE A 449 7.13 19.95 -4.57
C PHE A 449 5.98 20.29 -3.61
N VAL A 450 4.99 19.42 -3.51
CA VAL A 450 3.81 19.60 -2.67
C VAL A 450 4.02 18.86 -1.34
N PRO A 451 3.98 19.57 -0.19
CA PRO A 451 4.24 18.97 1.10
C PRO A 451 3.07 18.11 1.59
N ASP A 452 3.39 17.24 2.55
CA ASP A 452 2.47 16.44 3.34
C ASP A 452 1.60 15.50 2.51
N TYR A 453 2.29 14.65 1.72
CA TYR A 453 1.65 13.62 0.92
C TYR A 453 0.85 12.62 1.78
N GLY A 454 -0.43 12.49 1.45
CA GLY A 454 -1.39 11.57 2.05
C GLY A 454 -2.47 11.18 1.04
N THR A 455 -3.49 10.43 1.48
CA THR A 455 -4.57 9.92 0.61
C THR A 455 -5.33 11.01 -0.13
N GLU A 456 -5.59 12.16 0.50
CA GLU A 456 -6.26 13.32 -0.12
C GLU A 456 -5.44 13.87 -1.30
N LEU A 457 -4.18 14.28 -1.05
CA LEU A 457 -3.30 14.78 -2.11
C LEU A 457 -3.05 13.72 -3.19
N ALA A 458 -2.95 12.45 -2.81
CA ALA A 458 -2.83 11.35 -3.76
C ALA A 458 -4.03 11.30 -4.73
N GLY A 459 -5.25 11.54 -4.25
CA GLY A 459 -6.45 11.60 -5.09
C GLY A 459 -6.38 12.69 -6.16
N HIS A 460 -5.94 13.90 -5.78
CA HIS A 460 -5.72 14.99 -6.74
C HIS A 460 -4.62 14.68 -7.74
N LEU A 461 -3.48 14.16 -7.27
CA LEU A 461 -2.33 13.88 -8.13
C LEU A 461 -2.60 12.78 -9.15
N VAL A 462 -3.16 11.64 -8.74
CA VAL A 462 -3.42 10.53 -9.67
C VAL A 462 -4.55 10.84 -10.65
N ALA A 463 -5.41 11.82 -10.36
CA ALA A 463 -6.48 12.21 -11.26
C ALA A 463 -6.11 13.40 -12.17
N GLY A 464 -5.31 14.34 -11.67
CA GLY A 464 -5.15 15.65 -12.30
C GLY A 464 -3.85 15.87 -13.07
N VAL A 465 -2.86 14.97 -13.01
CA VAL A 465 -1.66 15.08 -13.86
C VAL A 465 -1.92 14.47 -15.24
N ASP A 466 -1.17 14.86 -16.27
CA ASP A 466 -1.30 14.27 -17.60
C ASP A 466 -0.48 12.99 -17.74
N VAL A 467 0.72 12.96 -17.14
CA VAL A 467 1.62 11.81 -17.15
C VAL A 467 1.98 11.42 -15.72
N TRP A 468 1.75 10.15 -15.37
CA TRP A 468 2.20 9.57 -14.11
C TRP A 468 3.57 8.91 -14.29
N LEU A 469 4.61 9.52 -13.73
CA LEU A 469 6.00 9.07 -13.85
C LEU A 469 6.36 8.07 -12.76
N ASN A 470 7.00 6.97 -13.14
CA ASN A 470 7.48 5.96 -12.19
C ASN A 470 8.84 5.37 -12.59
N THR A 471 9.85 5.59 -11.75
CA THR A 471 11.26 5.33 -12.08
C THR A 471 11.98 4.36 -11.13
N PRO A 472 11.34 3.30 -10.57
CA PRO A 472 12.01 2.42 -9.63
C PRO A 472 13.15 1.66 -10.31
N THR A 473 14.20 1.33 -9.56
CA THR A 473 15.25 0.42 -10.01
C THR A 473 14.68 -1.00 -10.12
N PRO A 474 14.73 -1.66 -11.28
CA PRO A 474 14.34 -3.07 -11.38
C PRO A 474 15.31 -3.99 -10.63
N PRO A 475 14.85 -5.15 -10.09
CA PRO A 475 13.48 -5.61 -9.92
C PRO A 475 12.90 -5.21 -8.53
N LEU A 476 13.19 -3.98 -8.06
CA LEU A 476 12.91 -3.55 -6.69
C LEU A 476 11.48 -3.00 -6.51
N GLU A 477 10.64 -3.03 -7.54
CA GLU A 477 9.21 -2.74 -7.46
C GLU A 477 8.40 -4.05 -7.41
N ALA A 478 7.78 -4.35 -6.26
CA ALA A 478 6.91 -5.51 -6.15
C ALA A 478 5.59 -5.37 -6.94
N SER A 479 5.03 -4.16 -7.03
CA SER A 479 3.74 -3.91 -7.67
C SER A 479 3.68 -2.45 -8.14
N GLY A 480 2.86 -1.59 -7.52
CA GLY A 480 2.80 -0.15 -7.80
C GLY A 480 1.38 0.36 -8.01
N THR A 481 0.56 0.35 -6.96
CA THR A 481 -0.89 0.69 -7.07
C THR A 481 -1.16 2.14 -7.48
N SER A 482 -0.22 3.08 -7.33
CA SER A 482 -0.44 4.48 -7.73
C SER A 482 -0.66 4.64 -9.23
N GLY A 483 0.06 3.87 -10.06
CA GLY A 483 -0.14 3.91 -11.52
C GLY A 483 -1.48 3.33 -11.95
N MET A 484 -2.03 2.37 -11.19
CA MET A 484 -3.37 1.82 -11.42
C MET A 484 -4.46 2.89 -11.16
N LYS A 485 -4.28 3.70 -10.10
CA LYS A 485 -5.17 4.84 -9.78
C LYS A 485 -5.09 5.92 -10.84
N ALA A 486 -3.89 6.17 -11.37
CA ALA A 486 -3.69 7.12 -12.45
C ALA A 486 -4.45 6.69 -13.71
N ALA A 487 -4.24 5.43 -14.13
CA ALA A 487 -4.88 4.86 -15.30
C ALA A 487 -6.42 4.87 -15.22
N LEU A 488 -6.99 4.61 -14.02
CA LEU A 488 -8.44 4.71 -13.78
C LEU A 488 -9.01 6.08 -14.14
N ASN A 489 -8.25 7.16 -13.92
CA ASN A 489 -8.66 8.53 -14.21
C ASN A 489 -8.29 8.98 -15.64
N GLY A 490 -7.79 8.06 -16.48
CA GLY A 490 -7.34 8.38 -17.83
C GLY A 490 -5.93 8.98 -17.88
N VAL A 491 -5.23 9.07 -16.76
CA VAL A 491 -3.83 9.54 -16.74
C VAL A 491 -2.91 8.47 -17.34
N LEU A 492 -1.99 8.90 -18.21
CA LEU A 492 -1.10 7.98 -18.92
C LEU A 492 0.17 7.72 -18.10
N ASN A 493 0.59 6.46 -18.04
CA ASN A 493 1.78 6.07 -17.29
C ASN A 493 3.03 6.16 -18.17
N LEU A 494 4.11 6.70 -17.61
CA LEU A 494 5.47 6.62 -18.13
C LEU A 494 6.32 5.94 -17.07
N SER A 495 6.63 4.66 -17.26
CA SER A 495 7.21 3.84 -16.19
C SER A 495 8.28 2.90 -16.69
N VAL A 496 9.27 2.65 -15.83
CA VAL A 496 10.21 1.53 -15.98
C VAL A 496 9.43 0.21 -15.97
N LEU A 497 9.87 -0.76 -16.77
CA LEU A 497 9.28 -2.10 -16.88
C LEU A 497 9.62 -2.96 -15.66
N ASP A 498 8.90 -2.73 -14.56
CA ASP A 498 8.98 -3.51 -13.33
C ASP A 498 7.63 -3.54 -12.57
N GLY A 499 7.52 -4.45 -11.60
CA GLY A 499 6.33 -4.61 -10.77
C GLY A 499 5.06 -4.86 -11.59
N TRP A 500 4.01 -4.06 -11.32
CA TRP A 500 2.72 -4.18 -12.00
C TRP A 500 2.76 -3.76 -13.47
N TRP A 501 3.71 -2.90 -13.85
CA TRP A 501 3.70 -2.25 -15.16
C TRP A 501 3.92 -3.26 -16.28
N LEU A 502 4.67 -4.33 -16.04
CA LEU A 502 4.82 -5.45 -16.97
C LEU A 502 3.51 -6.15 -17.33
N GLU A 503 2.53 -6.14 -16.43
CA GLU A 503 1.21 -6.75 -16.65
C GLU A 503 0.25 -5.79 -17.39
N ALA A 504 0.50 -4.47 -17.32
CA ALA A 504 -0.40 -3.42 -17.78
C ALA A 504 0.06 -2.71 -19.06
N TRP A 505 1.37 -2.74 -19.32
CA TRP A 505 2.00 -1.96 -20.37
C TRP A 505 1.71 -2.53 -21.76
N ILE A 506 1.20 -1.66 -22.63
CA ILE A 506 1.13 -1.85 -24.06
C ILE A 506 1.64 -0.54 -24.67
N GLU A 507 2.82 -0.58 -25.27
CA GLU A 507 3.54 0.60 -25.76
C GLU A 507 2.67 1.48 -26.66
N GLY A 508 2.54 2.76 -26.31
CA GLY A 508 1.76 3.72 -27.07
C GLY A 508 0.24 3.47 -27.04
N VAL A 509 -0.25 2.55 -26.20
CA VAL A 509 -1.67 2.24 -26.02
C VAL A 509 -2.13 2.55 -24.60
N THR A 510 -1.51 1.93 -23.58
CA THR A 510 -1.84 2.19 -22.16
C THR A 510 -0.87 3.18 -21.50
N GLY A 511 0.25 3.47 -22.16
CA GLY A 511 1.32 4.33 -21.68
C GLY A 511 2.63 3.98 -22.39
N TRP A 512 3.75 4.27 -21.73
CA TRP A 512 5.08 4.09 -22.30
C TRP A 512 6.05 3.46 -21.31
N ALA A 513 6.97 2.65 -21.84
CA ALA A 513 8.09 2.10 -21.11
C ALA A 513 9.28 3.07 -21.09
N ILE A 514 10.02 3.06 -19.97
CA ILE A 514 11.38 3.61 -19.87
C ILE A 514 12.34 2.42 -19.89
N GLY A 515 13.22 2.37 -20.89
CA GLY A 515 14.14 1.26 -21.12
C GLY A 515 13.47 0.01 -21.69
N HIS A 516 14.19 -1.12 -21.63
CA HIS A 516 13.79 -2.40 -22.23
C HIS A 516 13.56 -3.48 -21.17
N ASP A 517 12.69 -4.45 -21.46
CA ASP A 517 12.50 -5.65 -20.62
C ASP A 517 13.75 -6.54 -20.72
N GLY A 518 14.20 -7.10 -19.59
CA GLY A 518 15.41 -7.94 -19.54
C GLY A 518 16.65 -7.31 -18.90
N ALA A 519 16.55 -6.13 -18.27
CA ALA A 519 17.60 -5.60 -17.38
C ALA A 519 17.71 -6.36 -16.03
N ASP A 520 17.48 -7.68 -16.05
CA ASP A 520 17.63 -8.59 -14.90
C ASP A 520 19.13 -8.91 -14.63
N ASP A 521 20.03 -8.50 -15.52
CA ASP A 521 21.47 -8.83 -15.44
C ASP A 521 22.31 -7.63 -14.98
N GLY A 522 22.35 -7.43 -13.66
CA GLY A 522 23.46 -6.75 -13.00
C GLY A 522 23.24 -5.29 -12.58
N LEU A 523 23.60 -5.02 -11.32
CA LEU A 523 23.91 -3.70 -10.77
C LEU A 523 25.16 -3.15 -11.47
N HIS A 524 25.05 -2.73 -12.73
CA HIS A 524 26.15 -2.06 -13.43
C HIS A 524 26.08 -0.55 -13.19
N ALA A 525 27.17 0.01 -12.66
CA ALA A 525 27.42 1.45 -12.66
C ALA A 525 27.40 1.94 -14.13
N GLY A 526 26.34 2.66 -14.51
CA GLY A 526 26.04 3.06 -15.90
C GLY A 526 24.58 2.81 -16.32
N ALA A 527 23.86 1.92 -15.62
CA ALA A 527 22.44 1.65 -15.90
C ALA A 527 21.53 2.85 -15.60
N ALA A 528 21.88 3.70 -14.64
CA ALA A 528 21.11 4.89 -14.28
C ALA A 528 21.15 5.95 -15.39
N ASP A 529 22.34 6.23 -15.94
CA ASP A 529 22.52 7.21 -17.01
C ASP A 529 21.83 6.76 -18.31
N ALA A 530 21.91 5.46 -18.63
CA ALA A 530 21.15 4.88 -19.74
C ALA A 530 19.63 5.00 -19.52
N THR A 531 19.14 4.76 -18.29
CA THR A 531 17.71 4.93 -17.97
C THR A 531 17.27 6.39 -18.11
N ALA A 532 18.12 7.34 -17.71
CA ALA A 532 17.83 8.78 -17.83
C ALA A 532 17.74 9.21 -19.30
N GLU A 533 18.68 8.77 -20.14
CA GLU A 533 18.61 9.07 -21.57
C GLU A 533 17.39 8.41 -22.25
N ASP A 534 17.05 7.16 -21.89
CA ASP A 534 15.82 6.51 -22.37
C ASP A 534 14.56 7.30 -21.96
N LEU A 535 14.53 7.85 -20.74
CA LEU A 535 13.45 8.71 -20.27
C LEU A 535 13.37 10.00 -21.09
N TYR A 536 14.50 10.68 -21.31
CA TYR A 536 14.55 11.92 -22.11
C TYR A 536 14.17 11.69 -23.56
N ALA A 537 14.69 10.63 -24.19
CA ALA A 537 14.33 10.25 -25.54
C ALA A 537 12.83 9.95 -25.68
N LYS A 538 12.23 9.27 -24.69
CA LYS A 538 10.79 8.98 -24.69
C LYS A 538 9.94 10.25 -24.51
N LEU A 539 10.35 11.14 -23.61
CA LEU A 539 9.67 12.42 -23.39
C LEU A 539 9.70 13.29 -24.65
N GLU A 540 10.88 13.47 -25.24
CA GLU A 540 11.12 14.32 -26.39
C GLU A 540 10.53 13.77 -27.68
N GLY A 541 10.70 12.47 -27.94
CA GLY A 541 10.35 11.86 -29.22
C GLY A 541 8.93 11.31 -29.30
N THR A 542 8.23 11.13 -28.17
CA THR A 542 6.94 10.44 -28.16
C THR A 542 5.91 11.09 -27.25
N VAL A 543 6.19 11.23 -25.95
CA VAL A 543 5.17 11.61 -24.95
C VAL A 543 4.72 13.06 -25.13
N LEU A 544 5.66 14.01 -25.09
CA LEU A 544 5.34 15.43 -25.19
C LEU A 544 4.85 15.81 -26.60
N PRO A 545 5.44 15.32 -27.72
CA PRO A 545 4.88 15.57 -29.05
C PRO A 545 3.44 15.09 -29.21
N CYS A 546 3.11 13.91 -28.66
CA CYS A 546 1.74 13.39 -28.69
C CYS A 546 0.77 14.35 -27.97
N TRP A 547 1.12 14.81 -26.76
CA TRP A 547 0.26 15.73 -26.01
C TRP A 547 0.05 17.08 -26.71
N HIS A 548 1.14 17.64 -27.29
CA HIS A 548 1.15 18.97 -27.92
C HIS A 548 0.56 18.98 -29.33
N HIS A 549 0.70 17.90 -30.09
CA HIS A 549 0.38 17.89 -31.52
C HIS A 549 -0.74 16.92 -31.92
N ASP A 550 -1.10 15.95 -31.08
CA ASP A 550 -2.10 14.92 -31.41
C ASP A 550 -3.05 14.64 -30.22
N ARG A 551 -3.95 15.59 -29.99
CA ARG A 551 -4.94 15.51 -28.90
C ARG A 551 -5.89 14.31 -29.07
N ASP A 552 -6.26 13.96 -30.29
CA ASP A 552 -7.15 12.84 -30.57
C ASP A 552 -6.49 11.51 -30.21
N ARG A 553 -5.20 11.34 -30.56
CA ARG A 553 -4.41 10.20 -30.11
C ARG A 553 -4.28 10.16 -28.59
N TRP A 554 -4.02 11.30 -27.96
CA TRP A 554 -3.93 11.38 -26.50
C TRP A 554 -5.21 10.88 -25.83
N ILE A 555 -6.37 11.42 -26.22
CA ILE A 555 -7.67 11.02 -25.65
C ILE A 555 -7.99 9.55 -25.99
N TRP A 556 -7.62 9.08 -27.18
CA TRP A 556 -7.72 7.65 -27.50
C TRP A 556 -6.91 6.80 -26.50
N MET A 557 -5.65 7.16 -26.22
CA MET A 557 -4.83 6.46 -25.23
C MET A 557 -5.44 6.53 -23.82
N MET A 558 -6.00 7.67 -23.41
CA MET A 558 -6.69 7.80 -22.11
C MET A 558 -7.80 6.75 -21.98
N ARG A 559 -8.64 6.59 -23.01
CA ARG A 559 -9.70 5.58 -23.06
C ARG A 559 -9.17 4.14 -23.04
N GLN A 560 -8.07 3.88 -23.76
CA GLN A 560 -7.43 2.56 -23.74
C GLN A 560 -6.81 2.24 -22.38
N SER A 561 -6.20 3.23 -21.72
CA SER A 561 -5.65 3.11 -20.37
C SER A 561 -6.76 2.71 -19.38
N ILE A 562 -7.87 3.46 -19.35
CA ILE A 562 -9.04 3.12 -18.53
C ILE A 562 -9.54 1.71 -18.87
N SER A 563 -9.79 1.43 -20.16
CA SER A 563 -10.37 0.17 -20.62
C SER A 563 -9.58 -1.05 -20.19
N LYS A 564 -8.27 -1.04 -20.44
CA LYS A 564 -7.40 -2.20 -20.23
C LYS A 564 -6.91 -2.32 -18.80
N ILE A 565 -6.79 -1.21 -18.07
CA ILE A 565 -6.23 -1.21 -16.70
C ILE A 565 -7.33 -1.28 -15.64
N ALA A 566 -8.36 -0.43 -15.70
CA ALA A 566 -9.38 -0.38 -14.64
C ALA A 566 -10.17 -1.69 -14.52
N CYS A 567 -10.43 -2.39 -15.64
CA CYS A 567 -11.15 -3.66 -15.64
C CYS A 567 -10.38 -4.80 -14.95
N TYR A 568 -9.04 -4.75 -14.94
CA TYR A 568 -8.20 -5.84 -14.44
C TYR A 568 -7.54 -5.52 -13.09
N PHE A 569 -7.03 -4.29 -12.91
CA PHE A 569 -6.26 -3.87 -11.74
C PHE A 569 -7.16 -3.26 -10.65
N ASN A 570 -8.22 -3.96 -10.29
CA ASN A 570 -9.13 -3.58 -9.21
C ASN A 570 -9.11 -4.58 -8.05
N THR A 571 -9.32 -4.09 -6.83
CA THR A 571 -9.30 -4.91 -5.62
C THR A 571 -10.46 -5.91 -5.53
N GLN A 572 -11.56 -5.71 -6.26
CA GLN A 572 -12.65 -6.69 -6.30
C GLN A 572 -12.22 -7.96 -7.04
N ARG A 573 -11.57 -7.86 -8.21
CA ARG A 573 -10.95 -9.01 -8.91
C ARG A 573 -9.88 -9.66 -8.06
N MET A 574 -9.05 -8.87 -7.37
CA MET A 574 -8.04 -9.38 -6.44
C MET A 574 -8.69 -10.23 -5.34
N MET A 575 -9.74 -9.72 -4.68
CA MET A 575 -10.41 -10.43 -3.60
C MET A 575 -11.25 -11.62 -4.05
N ARG A 576 -11.83 -11.59 -5.26
CA ARG A 576 -12.44 -12.77 -5.90
C ARG A 576 -11.42 -13.90 -6.06
N ARG A 577 -10.18 -13.59 -6.46
CA ARG A 577 -9.09 -14.57 -6.54
C ARG A 577 -8.66 -15.09 -5.18
N TYR A 578 -8.48 -14.22 -4.17
CA TYR A 578 -8.21 -14.69 -2.80
C TYR A 578 -9.31 -15.62 -2.28
N ALA A 579 -10.58 -15.26 -2.48
CA ALA A 579 -11.70 -16.10 -2.08
C ALA A 579 -11.64 -17.48 -2.74
N ALA A 580 -11.48 -17.54 -4.07
CA ALA A 580 -11.47 -18.79 -4.82
C ALA A 580 -10.20 -19.63 -4.60
N GLU A 581 -9.03 -19.01 -4.56
CA GLU A 581 -7.74 -19.72 -4.59
C GLU A 581 -7.14 -19.96 -3.21
N ALA A 582 -7.49 -19.13 -2.21
CA ALA A 582 -6.86 -19.14 -0.88
C ALA A 582 -7.85 -19.43 0.27
N TYR A 583 -9.09 -18.92 0.22
CA TYR A 583 -10.02 -19.01 1.37
C TYR A 583 -11.00 -20.18 1.32
N LEU A 584 -11.38 -20.64 0.12
CA LEU A 584 -12.32 -21.76 -0.08
C LEU A 584 -11.63 -23.14 -0.14
N ARG A 585 -10.46 -23.28 0.51
CA ARG A 585 -9.65 -24.49 0.47
C ARG A 585 -10.16 -25.60 1.38
#